data_AF-Q93MD1-F1
#
_entry.id   AF-Q93MD1-F1
#
_cell.length_a   1.000
_cell.length_b   1.000
_cell.length_c   1.000
_cell.angle_alpha   90.00
_cell.angle_beta   90.00
_cell.angle_gamma   90.00
#
_symmetry.space_group_name_H-M   'P 1'
#
loop_
_entity.id
_entity.type
_entity.pdbx_description
1 polymer ?
#
loop_
_entity_poly.entity_id
_entity_poly.type
_entity_poly.pdbx_seq_one_letter_code
_entity_poly.pdbx_strand_id
1 'polypeptide(L)'
;MRVFSNKLLSTNQLPLLTLANNEGWLDGFSDDNFLIKCLNNKLDYFDEHSNLIGNSPYFNSNIQSCNTFLFNFSRMLGILISKFGKDDVKKFFKHSLIAGGKNYSDEQFFRAYSEIVVIEFLLKYNQVEKCIYEPKLGVNGSNPEARLICEDGVIVDIEVKTPGFKKEESTNTIIPAFILDDDIEHEFKEIAEKHNLNYVRPRVLKLKDFINSAGKKFEKPKSSKHINLLYINWTYSDIKFSGFKEPYGLLYNNLNGILKNKDFALRLGIEEEALEKITAIIIYQDSFDSLIFGDFRDVWNGYKFRLLPNQLIDSTLIDKELLFKITGMNPPVKGDHLAPYLLSYSGSKENCFLIADMINSKIQEKISKLNIDGFEDNFIYFNKDFWEKTYNEQMLYFNQFKDCFIPQDKNLNNVTAFISI
;
A
#
# COMPACT_ATOMS: atom_id res chain seq x y z
N MET A 1 27.93 21.31 -0.56
CA MET A 1 27.69 20.81 -1.92
C MET A 1 28.45 19.52 -2.13
N ARG A 2 27.72 18.45 -2.47
CA ARG A 2 28.28 17.11 -2.65
C ARG A 2 28.70 16.90 -4.11
N VAL A 3 29.73 16.08 -4.33
CA VAL A 3 30.15 15.61 -5.66
C VAL A 3 29.61 14.21 -5.86
N PHE A 4 28.89 13.99 -6.96
CA PHE A 4 28.20 12.75 -7.26
C PHE A 4 28.75 12.10 -8.53
N SER A 5 28.75 10.77 -8.60
CA SER A 5 29.27 10.04 -9.77
C SER A 5 28.31 10.04 -10.97
N ASN A 6 27.01 10.25 -10.73
CA ASN A 6 26.02 10.28 -11.80
C ASN A 6 26.17 11.54 -12.66
N LYS A 7 26.48 11.32 -13.94
CA LYS A 7 26.73 12.39 -14.91
C LYS A 7 25.50 13.25 -15.20
N LEU A 8 24.28 12.75 -14.99
CA LEU A 8 23.05 13.51 -15.22
C LEU A 8 23.00 14.80 -14.37
N LEU A 9 23.59 14.77 -13.17
CA LEU A 9 23.66 15.94 -12.30
C LEU A 9 24.72 16.94 -12.80
N SER A 10 25.91 16.46 -13.19
CA SER A 10 26.99 17.34 -13.66
C SER A 10 26.75 17.91 -15.06
N THR A 11 25.95 17.25 -15.90
CA THR A 11 25.48 17.77 -17.19
C THR A 11 24.19 18.57 -17.08
N ASN A 12 23.70 18.82 -15.85
CA ASN A 12 22.46 19.55 -15.56
C ASN A 12 21.20 18.99 -16.26
N GLN A 13 21.16 17.69 -16.51
CA GLN A 13 19.98 16.99 -17.03
C GLN A 13 18.90 16.77 -15.96
N LEU A 14 19.23 17.00 -14.69
CA LEU A 14 18.32 16.93 -13.54
C LEU A 14 18.23 18.30 -12.84
N PRO A 15 17.70 19.35 -13.49
CA PRO A 15 17.89 20.74 -13.08
C PRO A 15 17.44 21.03 -11.64
N LEU A 16 16.39 20.36 -11.15
CA LEU A 16 15.89 20.58 -9.79
C LEU A 16 16.68 19.83 -8.72
N LEU A 17 17.22 18.66 -9.04
CA LEU A 17 18.20 18.01 -8.16
C LEU A 17 19.54 18.75 -8.16
N THR A 18 19.95 19.32 -9.30
CA THR A 18 21.12 20.20 -9.37
C THR A 18 20.94 21.43 -8.49
N LEU A 19 19.77 22.08 -8.57
CA LEU A 19 19.41 23.19 -7.68
C LEU A 19 19.46 22.77 -6.20
N ALA A 20 18.85 21.64 -5.85
CA ALA A 20 18.82 21.13 -4.49
C ALA A 20 20.23 20.86 -3.94
N ASN A 21 21.13 20.28 -4.75
CA ASN A 21 22.53 20.07 -4.37
C ASN A 21 23.27 21.40 -4.20
N ASN A 22 23.10 22.33 -5.14
CA ASN A 22 23.78 23.61 -5.14
C ASN A 22 23.43 24.46 -3.90
N GLU A 23 22.18 24.34 -3.44
CA GLU A 23 21.68 25.04 -2.26
C GLU A 23 21.84 24.26 -0.95
N GLY A 24 22.57 23.13 -0.98
CA GLY A 24 22.88 22.34 0.20
C GLY A 24 21.67 21.67 0.84
N TRP A 25 20.66 21.31 0.05
CA TRP A 25 19.51 20.53 0.57
C TRP A 25 19.93 19.10 0.88
N LEU A 26 20.92 18.56 0.16
CA LEU A 26 21.42 17.19 0.26
C LEU A 26 22.62 17.03 1.21
N ASP A 27 23.14 18.12 1.78
CA ASP A 27 24.40 18.12 2.52
C ASP A 27 24.36 17.27 3.81
N GLY A 28 23.17 17.09 4.40
CA GLY A 28 22.99 16.30 5.63
C GLY A 28 22.67 14.81 5.42
N PHE A 29 22.51 14.36 4.17
CA PHE A 29 22.07 12.99 3.89
C PHE A 29 23.20 11.98 4.11
N SER A 30 22.88 10.78 4.63
CA SER A 30 23.82 9.64 4.63
C SER A 30 24.27 9.28 3.22
N ASP A 31 25.45 8.70 3.09
CA ASP A 31 25.92 8.05 1.85
C ASP A 31 25.08 6.83 1.49
N ASP A 32 24.46 6.19 2.48
CA ASP A 32 23.58 5.04 2.31
C ASP A 32 22.15 5.40 1.92
N ASN A 33 21.79 6.69 1.95
CA ASN A 33 20.44 7.13 1.61
C ASN A 33 20.10 6.75 0.16
N PHE A 34 18.89 6.22 -0.08
CA PHE A 34 18.47 5.73 -1.40
C PHE A 34 18.67 6.76 -2.52
N LEU A 35 18.26 8.02 -2.32
CA LEU A 35 18.47 9.09 -3.31
C LEU A 35 19.97 9.35 -3.55
N ILE A 36 20.78 9.33 -2.50
CA ILE A 36 22.23 9.54 -2.58
C ILE A 36 22.94 8.38 -3.29
N LYS A 37 22.52 7.15 -3.00
CA LYS A 37 22.97 5.94 -3.68
C LYS A 37 22.63 6.02 -5.18
N CYS A 38 21.40 6.40 -5.55
CA CYS A 38 21.01 6.65 -6.94
C CYS A 38 21.88 7.72 -7.63
N LEU A 39 22.12 8.86 -6.97
CA LEU A 39 23.02 9.91 -7.46
C LEU A 39 24.47 9.44 -7.62
N ASN A 40 24.84 8.32 -6.99
CA ASN A 40 26.13 7.67 -7.14
C ASN A 40 26.12 6.41 -8.02
N ASN A 41 25.05 6.16 -8.77
CA ASN A 41 24.85 4.96 -9.61
C ASN A 41 24.95 3.64 -8.84
N LYS A 42 24.60 3.65 -7.56
CA LYS A 42 24.56 2.47 -6.71
C LYS A 42 23.11 2.19 -6.38
N LEU A 43 22.53 1.12 -6.90
CA LEU A 43 21.16 0.72 -6.58
C LEU A 43 21.16 -0.77 -6.24
N ASP A 44 21.68 -1.06 -5.06
CA ASP A 44 21.74 -2.39 -4.44
C ASP A 44 20.44 -2.74 -3.69
N TYR A 45 19.57 -1.76 -3.46
CA TYR A 45 18.33 -1.92 -2.71
C TYR A 45 17.46 -3.09 -3.21
N PHE A 46 17.30 -3.22 -4.52
CA PHE A 46 16.45 -4.25 -5.12
C PHE A 46 17.09 -5.63 -5.14
N ASP A 47 18.40 -5.74 -4.91
CA ASP A 47 19.06 -7.04 -4.76
C ASP A 47 18.58 -7.73 -3.47
N GLU A 48 18.43 -6.94 -2.40
CA GLU A 48 17.94 -7.42 -1.11
C GLU A 48 16.39 -7.39 -0.99
N HIS A 49 15.71 -6.74 -1.93
CA HIS A 49 14.25 -6.61 -2.01
C HIS A 49 13.71 -7.07 -3.37
N SER A 50 14.23 -8.20 -3.85
CA SER A 50 13.90 -8.75 -5.17
C SER A 50 12.41 -9.07 -5.35
N ASN A 51 11.68 -9.23 -4.25
CA ASN A 51 10.22 -9.36 -4.23
C ASN A 51 9.49 -8.14 -4.82
N LEU A 52 10.08 -6.95 -4.74
CA LEU A 52 9.53 -5.73 -5.32
C LEU A 52 9.67 -5.73 -6.85
N ILE A 53 10.73 -6.35 -7.38
CA ILE A 53 10.96 -6.50 -8.82
C ILE A 53 9.82 -7.32 -9.44
N GLY A 54 9.50 -8.47 -8.84
CA GLY A 54 8.48 -9.38 -9.36
C GLY A 54 8.75 -9.75 -10.83
N ASN A 55 7.75 -9.55 -11.70
CA ASN A 55 7.85 -9.78 -13.14
C ASN A 55 8.00 -8.48 -13.95
N SER A 56 8.55 -7.41 -13.36
CA SER A 56 8.72 -6.14 -14.08
C SER A 56 9.59 -6.33 -15.33
N PRO A 57 9.10 -5.97 -16.53
CA PRO A 57 9.91 -6.00 -17.75
C PRO A 57 10.90 -4.83 -17.81
N TYR A 58 10.80 -3.87 -16.88
CA TYR A 58 11.61 -2.66 -16.84
C TYR A 58 12.86 -2.80 -15.97
N PHE A 59 12.96 -3.89 -15.21
CA PHE A 59 14.18 -4.21 -14.47
C PHE A 59 15.28 -4.64 -15.46
N ASN A 60 16.35 -3.85 -15.55
CA ASN A 60 17.45 -4.11 -16.49
C ASN A 60 18.81 -4.01 -15.80
N SER A 61 19.24 -2.79 -15.47
CA SER A 61 20.53 -2.55 -14.81
C SER A 61 20.42 -1.44 -13.76
N ASN A 62 21.26 -1.52 -12.72
CA ASN A 62 21.26 -0.56 -11.62
C ASN A 62 21.44 0.89 -12.11
N ILE A 63 22.28 1.13 -13.13
CA ILE A 63 22.50 2.47 -13.70
C ILE A 63 21.24 2.99 -14.38
N GLN A 64 20.58 2.17 -15.20
CA GLN A 64 19.37 2.60 -15.89
C GLN A 64 18.24 2.87 -14.90
N SER A 65 18.06 2.00 -13.90
CA SER A 65 17.10 2.19 -12.82
C SER A 65 17.38 3.45 -12.01
N CYS A 66 18.65 3.73 -11.66
CA CYS A 66 19.04 5.01 -11.03
C CYS A 66 18.61 6.20 -11.88
N ASN A 67 18.93 6.18 -13.18
CA ASN A 67 18.62 7.29 -14.07
C ASN A 67 17.11 7.51 -14.21
N THR A 68 16.34 6.44 -14.39
CA THR A 68 14.87 6.49 -14.46
C THR A 68 14.30 7.11 -13.18
N PHE A 69 14.74 6.62 -12.01
CA PHE A 69 14.32 7.17 -10.72
C PHE A 69 14.64 8.67 -10.63
N LEU A 70 15.89 9.06 -10.90
CA LEU A 70 16.32 10.45 -10.75
C LEU A 70 15.59 11.41 -11.71
N PHE A 71 15.34 11.00 -12.95
CA PHE A 71 14.56 11.81 -13.89
C PHE A 71 13.14 12.05 -13.40
N ASN A 72 12.46 10.98 -12.98
CA ASN A 72 11.07 11.07 -12.50
C ASN A 72 10.99 11.82 -11.17
N PHE A 73 11.91 11.56 -10.26
CA PHE A 73 12.02 12.29 -9.01
C PHE A 73 12.26 13.78 -9.25
N SER A 74 13.21 14.15 -10.12
CA SER A 74 13.46 15.55 -10.48
C SER A 74 12.24 16.20 -11.12
N ARG A 75 11.47 15.50 -11.96
CA ARG A 75 10.20 16.01 -12.53
C ARG A 75 9.17 16.26 -11.44
N MET A 76 8.99 15.31 -10.52
CA MET A 76 8.08 15.42 -9.39
C MET A 76 8.41 16.65 -8.52
N LEU A 77 9.69 16.91 -8.24
CA LEU A 77 10.10 18.13 -7.53
C LEU A 77 9.61 19.40 -8.22
N GLY A 78 9.54 19.43 -9.55
CA GLY A 78 9.07 20.60 -10.29
C GLY A 78 7.60 20.87 -10.06
N ILE A 79 6.81 19.80 -10.05
CA ILE A 79 5.38 19.88 -9.74
C ILE A 79 5.22 20.37 -8.29
N LEU A 80 5.91 19.76 -7.33
CA LEU A 80 5.81 20.13 -5.92
C LEU A 80 6.24 21.58 -5.66
N ILE A 81 7.36 22.04 -6.24
CA ILE A 81 7.82 23.43 -6.11
C ILE A 81 6.81 24.40 -6.74
N SER A 82 6.21 24.04 -7.89
CA SER A 82 5.22 24.90 -8.55
C SER A 82 3.93 25.07 -7.73
N LYS A 83 3.60 24.06 -6.91
CA LYS A 83 2.34 23.97 -6.17
C LYS A 83 2.48 24.45 -4.72
N PHE A 84 3.50 23.99 -4.00
CA PHE A 84 3.73 24.35 -2.58
C PHE A 84 4.74 25.47 -2.39
N GLY A 85 5.59 25.73 -3.39
CA GLY A 85 6.70 26.66 -3.25
C GLY A 85 7.98 25.98 -2.79
N LYS A 86 9.10 26.65 -3.06
CA LYS A 86 10.44 26.12 -2.86
C LYS A 86 10.80 25.88 -1.40
N ASP A 87 10.36 26.76 -0.50
CA ASP A 87 10.73 26.69 0.91
C ASP A 87 10.11 25.47 1.61
N ASP A 88 8.85 25.15 1.31
CA ASP A 88 8.19 23.95 1.83
C ASP A 88 8.85 22.67 1.30
N VAL A 89 9.17 22.61 -0.01
CA VAL A 89 9.91 21.48 -0.58
C VAL A 89 11.30 21.34 0.04
N LYS A 90 12.00 22.44 0.27
CA LYS A 90 13.31 22.44 0.96
C LYS A 90 13.19 21.93 2.40
N LYS A 91 12.14 22.33 3.13
CA LYS A 91 11.85 21.85 4.49
C LYS A 91 11.62 20.33 4.47
N PHE A 92 10.84 19.82 3.52
CA PHE A 92 10.63 18.38 3.33
C PHE A 92 11.96 17.62 3.13
N PHE A 93 12.87 18.14 2.29
CA PHE A 93 14.19 17.52 2.11
C PHE A 93 14.98 17.43 3.41
N LYS A 94 15.00 18.54 4.17
CA LYS A 94 15.83 18.68 5.36
C LYS A 94 15.26 18.01 6.61
N HIS A 95 13.98 17.66 6.62
CA HIS A 95 13.33 17.07 7.81
C HIS A 95 12.74 15.68 7.56
N SER A 96 12.13 15.45 6.40
CA SER A 96 11.43 14.19 6.10
C SER A 96 12.26 13.27 5.21
N LEU A 97 12.76 13.76 4.07
CA LEU A 97 13.44 12.91 3.10
C LEU A 97 14.86 12.48 3.53
N ILE A 98 15.53 13.33 4.32
CA ILE A 98 16.84 13.04 4.92
C ILE A 98 16.78 11.88 5.94
N ALA A 99 15.58 11.51 6.39
CA ALA A 99 15.31 10.92 7.69
C ALA A 99 16.35 9.90 8.17
N GLY A 100 16.77 10.11 9.42
CA GLY A 100 17.86 9.41 10.09
C GLY A 100 19.20 10.15 10.01
N GLY A 101 19.44 10.96 8.97
CA GLY A 101 20.73 11.65 8.81
C GLY A 101 21.86 10.62 8.82
N LYS A 102 22.68 10.59 9.87
CA LYS A 102 23.69 9.52 10.09
C LYS A 102 23.10 8.16 10.50
N ASN A 103 21.92 8.14 11.08
CA ASN A 103 21.16 6.94 11.51
C ASN A 103 20.08 6.57 10.48
N TYR A 104 20.41 6.70 9.19
CA TYR A 104 19.50 6.46 8.07
C TYR A 104 18.90 5.04 8.09
N SER A 105 17.64 4.91 7.66
CA SER A 105 17.06 3.65 7.22
C SER A 105 16.19 3.83 5.98
N ASP A 106 16.18 2.82 5.10
CA ASP A 106 15.37 2.83 3.87
C ASP A 106 13.87 3.02 4.17
N GLU A 107 13.37 2.40 5.24
CA GLU A 107 11.97 2.57 5.64
C GLU A 107 11.57 4.03 5.86
N GLN A 108 12.46 4.84 6.43
CA GLN A 108 12.17 6.24 6.70
C GLN A 108 12.12 7.05 5.40
N PHE A 109 13.04 6.76 4.46
CA PHE A 109 12.99 7.35 3.13
C PHE A 109 11.71 6.97 2.39
N PHE A 110 11.33 5.69 2.40
CA PHE A 110 10.15 5.24 1.66
C PHE A 110 8.82 5.68 2.29
N ARG A 111 8.79 5.96 3.61
CA ARG A 111 7.68 6.68 4.25
C ARG A 111 7.50 8.07 3.61
N ALA A 112 8.56 8.89 3.63
CA ALA A 112 8.53 10.22 3.05
C ALA A 112 8.29 10.21 1.53
N TYR A 113 8.83 9.21 0.83
CA TYR A 113 8.63 9.04 -0.61
C TYR A 113 7.17 8.71 -0.95
N SER A 114 6.52 7.84 -0.17
CA SER A 114 5.11 7.49 -0.36
C SER A 114 4.20 8.72 -0.26
N GLU A 115 4.47 9.60 0.69
CA GLU A 115 3.73 10.86 0.88
C GLU A 115 3.71 11.68 -0.40
N ILE A 116 4.89 11.97 -0.97
CA ILE A 116 5.01 12.84 -2.13
C ILE A 116 4.53 12.19 -3.43
N VAL A 117 4.64 10.86 -3.57
CA VAL A 117 4.11 10.13 -4.72
C VAL A 117 2.58 10.18 -4.75
N VAL A 118 1.93 9.98 -3.60
CA VAL A 118 0.47 10.10 -3.48
C VAL A 118 0.02 11.54 -3.75
N ILE A 119 0.72 12.53 -3.19
CA ILE A 119 0.40 13.95 -3.38
C ILE A 119 0.59 14.35 -4.85
N GLU A 120 1.68 13.96 -5.51
CA GLU A 120 1.91 14.25 -6.94
C GLU A 120 0.82 13.64 -7.81
N PHE A 121 0.44 12.39 -7.54
CA PHE A 121 -0.65 11.72 -8.24
C PHE A 121 -1.94 12.55 -8.17
N LEU A 122 -2.36 12.93 -6.95
CA LEU A 122 -3.59 13.70 -6.78
C LEU A 122 -3.49 15.10 -7.41
N LEU A 123 -2.33 15.76 -7.36
CA LEU A 123 -2.10 17.06 -8.02
C LEU A 123 -2.16 16.96 -9.54
N LYS A 124 -1.67 15.86 -10.13
CA LYS A 124 -1.55 15.69 -11.58
C LYS A 124 -2.87 15.34 -12.25
N TYR A 125 -3.70 14.56 -11.57
CA TYR A 125 -4.95 14.04 -12.14
C TYR A 125 -6.21 14.75 -11.66
N ASN A 126 -6.06 15.80 -10.85
CA ASN A 126 -7.17 16.66 -10.44
C ASN A 126 -6.91 18.12 -10.81
N GLN A 127 -7.97 18.86 -11.14
CA GLN A 127 -7.90 20.30 -11.41
C GLN A 127 -7.78 21.06 -10.09
N VAL A 128 -6.57 21.12 -9.54
CA VAL A 128 -6.28 21.73 -8.25
C VAL A 128 -5.98 23.22 -8.40
N GLU A 129 -6.87 24.05 -7.88
CA GLU A 129 -6.74 25.50 -7.80
C GLU A 129 -5.74 25.90 -6.71
N LYS A 130 -5.88 25.30 -5.51
CA LYS A 130 -5.05 25.61 -4.35
C LYS A 130 -4.62 24.35 -3.62
N CYS A 131 -3.39 24.33 -3.14
CA CYS A 131 -2.87 23.27 -2.30
C CYS A 131 -2.10 23.84 -1.10
N ILE A 132 -2.13 23.13 0.01
CA ILE A 132 -1.47 23.52 1.26
C ILE A 132 -0.72 22.30 1.78
N TYR A 133 0.59 22.43 2.01
CA TYR A 133 1.42 21.40 2.64
C TYR A 133 1.29 21.51 4.16
N GLU A 134 1.13 20.37 4.86
CA GLU A 134 0.93 20.31 6.31
C GLU A 134 -0.09 21.33 6.86
N PRO A 135 -1.33 21.41 6.33
CA PRO A 135 -2.31 22.41 6.74
C PRO A 135 -2.65 22.29 8.23
N LYS A 136 -2.79 23.43 8.91
CA LYS A 136 -3.07 23.49 10.36
C LYS A 136 -4.52 23.11 10.67
N LEU A 137 -4.84 21.83 10.60
CA LEU A 137 -6.21 21.30 10.73
C LEU A 137 -6.40 20.48 12.01
N GLY A 138 -5.41 19.67 12.38
CA GLY A 138 -5.54 18.79 13.52
C GLY A 138 -5.17 19.43 14.85
N VAL A 139 -5.42 18.68 15.91
CA VAL A 139 -5.22 19.15 17.29
C VAL A 139 -3.72 19.17 17.63
N ASN A 140 -3.27 20.20 18.33
CA ASN A 140 -1.88 20.34 18.82
C ASN A 140 -0.80 20.27 17.72
N GLY A 141 -1.11 20.73 16.51
CA GLY A 141 -0.14 20.78 15.40
C GLY A 141 0.07 19.45 14.66
N SER A 142 -0.75 18.43 14.96
CA SER A 142 -0.78 17.20 14.17
C SER A 142 -1.55 17.46 12.87
N ASN A 143 -0.85 17.70 11.78
CA ASN A 143 -1.45 18.08 10.49
C ASN A 143 -1.46 16.90 9.50
N PRO A 144 -2.46 16.81 8.61
CA PRO A 144 -2.39 15.89 7.48
C PRO A 144 -1.27 16.33 6.53
N GLU A 145 -0.83 15.45 5.64
CA GLU A 145 0.32 15.72 4.76
C GLU A 145 0.03 16.85 3.77
N ALA A 146 -1.20 16.89 3.24
CA ALA A 146 -1.62 17.97 2.35
C ALA A 146 -3.14 18.18 2.35
N ARG A 147 -3.55 19.38 1.95
CA ARG A 147 -4.92 19.71 1.52
C ARG A 147 -4.90 20.19 0.08
N LEU A 148 -5.76 19.62 -0.75
CA LEU A 148 -6.04 20.08 -2.11
C LEU A 148 -7.44 20.69 -2.18
N ILE A 149 -7.57 21.79 -2.90
CA ILE A 149 -8.84 22.47 -3.19
C ILE A 149 -8.95 22.53 -4.72
N CYS A 150 -9.90 21.78 -5.25
CA CYS A 150 -10.17 21.68 -6.68
C CYS A 150 -11.03 22.84 -7.18
N GLU A 151 -10.95 23.15 -8.47
CA GLU A 151 -11.70 24.24 -9.13
C GLU A 151 -13.23 24.10 -8.98
N ASP A 152 -13.74 22.88 -8.83
CA ASP A 152 -15.17 22.58 -8.61
C ASP A 152 -15.60 22.61 -7.12
N GLY A 153 -14.70 23.09 -6.25
CA GLY A 153 -14.91 23.25 -4.81
C GLY A 153 -14.74 21.97 -3.99
N VAL A 154 -14.24 20.88 -4.59
CA VAL A 154 -13.91 19.66 -3.85
C VAL A 154 -12.66 19.89 -2.99
N ILE A 155 -12.72 19.48 -1.73
CA ILE A 155 -11.62 19.56 -0.77
C ILE A 155 -11.14 18.15 -0.49
N VAL A 156 -9.84 17.90 -0.65
CA VAL A 156 -9.22 16.60 -0.38
C VAL A 156 -8.13 16.78 0.66
N ASP A 157 -8.31 16.21 1.85
CA ASP A 157 -7.26 16.09 2.87
C ASP A 157 -6.60 14.72 2.76
N ILE A 158 -5.26 14.71 2.82
CA ILE A 158 -4.46 13.53 2.51
C ILE A 158 -3.59 13.19 3.71
N GLU A 159 -3.71 11.95 4.19
CA GLU A 159 -2.77 11.35 5.14
C GLU A 159 -2.16 10.09 4.51
N VAL A 160 -0.85 9.92 4.64
CA VAL A 160 -0.15 8.73 4.15
C VAL A 160 0.53 8.02 5.31
N LYS A 161 0.38 6.70 5.37
CA LYS A 161 1.00 5.85 6.39
C LYS A 161 1.75 4.70 5.73
N THR A 162 3.00 4.52 6.13
CA THR A 162 3.78 3.34 5.79
C THR A 162 4.26 2.69 7.10
N PRO A 163 3.94 1.43 7.36
CA PRO A 163 4.46 0.69 8.48
C PRO A 163 5.96 0.42 8.30
N GLY A 164 6.71 0.46 9.41
CA GLY A 164 8.04 -0.13 9.45
C GLY A 164 7.91 -1.62 9.68
N PHE A 165 8.60 -2.42 8.88
CA PHE A 165 8.46 -3.86 8.90
C PHE A 165 9.79 -4.54 8.65
N LYS A 166 9.98 -5.67 9.33
CA LYS A 166 11.18 -6.48 9.19
C LYS A 166 11.18 -7.17 7.83
N LYS A 167 12.38 -7.31 7.29
CA LYS A 167 12.69 -7.84 5.97
C LYS A 167 12.54 -9.37 5.84
N GLU A 168 11.97 -10.04 6.85
CA GLU A 168 12.00 -11.49 6.91
C GLU A 168 10.93 -12.10 6.02
N GLU A 169 11.38 -12.71 4.93
CA GLU A 169 10.53 -13.48 4.04
C GLU A 169 10.17 -14.80 4.72
N SER A 170 8.91 -14.93 5.10
CA SER A 170 8.44 -16.11 5.82
C SER A 170 7.86 -17.13 4.84
N THR A 171 8.56 -18.25 4.64
CA THR A 171 7.98 -19.44 3.98
C THR A 171 7.14 -20.24 4.97
N ASN A 172 6.24 -21.09 4.48
CA ASN A 172 5.36 -21.91 5.32
C ASN A 172 4.67 -21.05 6.38
N THR A 173 3.91 -20.04 5.98
CA THR A 173 3.35 -19.03 6.87
C THR A 173 1.86 -18.90 6.66
N ILE A 174 1.12 -18.71 7.75
CA ILE A 174 -0.30 -18.37 7.72
C ILE A 174 -0.55 -17.08 8.49
N ILE A 175 -1.29 -16.15 7.86
CA ILE A 175 -1.72 -14.88 8.44
C ILE A 175 -3.23 -14.75 8.26
N PRO A 176 -4.02 -14.79 9.34
CA PRO A 176 -5.44 -14.46 9.29
C PRO A 176 -5.65 -13.05 8.73
N ALA A 177 -6.73 -12.84 7.99
CA ALA A 177 -7.12 -11.54 7.43
C ALA A 177 -8.48 -11.07 7.98
N PHE A 178 -8.83 -11.49 9.19
CA PHE A 178 -9.99 -11.02 9.94
C PHE A 178 -9.65 -10.98 11.44
N ILE A 179 -10.47 -10.32 12.24
CA ILE A 179 -10.22 -10.22 13.68
C ILE A 179 -10.53 -11.59 14.32
N LEU A 180 -9.56 -12.16 15.03
CA LEU A 180 -9.71 -13.44 15.71
C LEU A 180 -10.28 -13.24 17.12
N ASP A 181 -11.09 -14.20 17.56
CA ASP A 181 -11.34 -14.47 18.98
C ASP A 181 -10.40 -15.60 19.46
N ASP A 182 -10.33 -15.78 20.79
CA ASP A 182 -9.38 -16.71 21.42
C ASP A 182 -9.56 -18.16 20.91
N ASP A 183 -10.80 -18.59 20.70
CA ASP A 183 -11.11 -19.95 20.22
C ASP A 183 -10.59 -20.20 18.81
N ILE A 184 -10.88 -19.32 17.83
CA ILE A 184 -10.34 -19.50 16.47
C ILE A 184 -8.84 -19.30 16.44
N GLU A 185 -8.31 -18.35 17.22
CA GLU A 185 -6.86 -18.16 17.28
C GLU A 185 -6.17 -19.46 17.71
N HIS A 186 -6.73 -20.17 18.69
CA HIS A 186 -6.23 -21.46 19.12
C HIS A 186 -6.27 -22.50 17.98
N GLU A 187 -7.39 -22.61 17.26
CA GLU A 187 -7.53 -23.56 16.15
C GLU A 187 -6.54 -23.28 15.00
N PHE A 188 -6.33 -22.00 14.65
CA PHE A 188 -5.33 -21.62 13.65
C PHE A 188 -3.92 -22.04 14.05
N LYS A 189 -3.57 -21.88 15.34
CA LYS A 189 -2.27 -22.30 15.86
C LYS A 189 -2.11 -23.81 15.82
N GLU A 190 -3.13 -24.58 16.21
CA GLU A 190 -3.06 -26.04 16.16
C GLU A 190 -2.87 -26.56 14.72
N ILE A 191 -3.61 -25.99 13.76
CA ILE A 191 -3.44 -26.33 12.34
C ILE A 191 -2.05 -25.95 11.87
N ALA A 192 -1.56 -24.77 12.25
CA ALA A 192 -0.23 -24.29 11.87
C ALA A 192 0.87 -25.22 12.43
N GLU A 193 0.83 -25.55 13.72
CA GLU A 193 1.78 -26.45 14.38
C GLU A 193 1.78 -27.84 13.73
N LYS A 194 0.60 -28.42 13.51
CA LYS A 194 0.43 -29.74 12.87
C LYS A 194 1.06 -29.81 11.48
N HIS A 195 1.03 -28.71 10.74
CA HIS A 195 1.49 -28.63 9.35
C HIS A 195 2.81 -27.88 9.18
N ASN A 196 3.53 -27.62 10.28
CA ASN A 196 4.81 -26.90 10.30
C ASN A 196 4.74 -25.54 9.59
N LEU A 197 3.67 -24.80 9.87
CA LEU A 197 3.48 -23.42 9.43
C LEU A 197 3.82 -22.45 10.57
N ASN A 198 4.49 -21.36 10.21
CA ASN A 198 4.66 -20.17 11.01
C ASN A 198 3.31 -19.44 11.07
N TYR A 199 2.67 -19.47 12.24
CA TYR A 199 1.49 -18.65 12.50
C TYR A 199 1.93 -17.21 12.82
N VAL A 200 1.43 -16.24 12.05
CA VAL A 200 1.64 -14.81 12.31
C VAL A 200 0.31 -14.17 12.63
N ARG A 201 0.24 -13.47 13.76
CA ARG A 201 -0.96 -12.73 14.18
C ARG A 201 -1.27 -11.60 13.19
N PRO A 202 -2.55 -11.34 12.90
CA PRO A 202 -2.95 -10.21 12.06
C PRO A 202 -2.54 -8.87 12.71
N ARG A 203 -2.05 -7.93 11.90
CA ARG A 203 -1.51 -6.63 12.35
C ARG A 203 -2.59 -5.58 12.60
N VAL A 204 -3.66 -5.98 13.28
CA VAL A 204 -4.83 -5.13 13.58
C VAL A 204 -4.46 -3.87 14.36
N LEU A 205 -3.58 -4.00 15.36
CA LEU A 205 -3.16 -2.87 16.18
C LEU A 205 -2.46 -1.78 15.37
N LYS A 206 -1.74 -2.15 14.30
CA LYS A 206 -1.08 -1.19 13.42
C LYS A 206 -2.09 -0.37 12.61
N LEU A 207 -3.14 -1.03 12.11
CA LEU A 207 -4.25 -0.35 11.43
C LEU A 207 -5.00 0.59 12.37
N LYS A 208 -5.27 0.15 13.62
CA LYS A 208 -5.83 1.00 14.66
C LYS A 208 -5.00 2.28 14.86
N ASP A 209 -3.69 2.14 15.04
CA ASP A 209 -2.80 3.28 15.26
C ASP A 209 -2.81 4.26 14.07
N PHE A 210 -2.86 3.73 12.84
CA PHE A 210 -2.94 4.54 11.63
C PHE A 210 -4.26 5.29 11.51
N ILE A 211 -5.39 4.61 11.75
CA ILE A 211 -6.73 5.20 11.71
C ILE A 211 -6.86 6.31 12.77
N ASN A 212 -6.46 6.04 14.01
CA ASN A 212 -6.50 7.04 15.08
C ASN A 212 -5.55 8.22 14.80
N SER A 213 -4.34 7.95 14.28
CA SER A 213 -3.42 9.01 13.90
C SER A 213 -3.98 9.90 12.80
N ALA A 214 -4.65 9.33 11.80
CA ALA A 214 -5.29 10.10 10.73
C ALA A 214 -6.50 10.89 11.26
N GLY A 215 -7.34 10.27 12.10
CA GLY A 215 -8.49 10.91 12.73
C GLY A 215 -8.12 12.15 13.59
N LYS A 216 -6.94 12.16 14.21
CA LYS A 216 -6.42 13.33 14.96
C LYS A 216 -6.00 14.49 14.07
N LYS A 217 -5.62 14.18 12.83
CA LYS A 217 -5.12 15.15 11.84
C LYS A 217 -6.25 15.76 11.01
N PHE A 218 -7.28 14.98 10.71
CA PHE A 218 -8.39 15.44 9.88
C PHE A 218 -9.41 16.29 10.65
N GLU A 219 -10.04 17.23 9.94
CA GLU A 219 -11.31 17.83 10.37
C GLU A 219 -12.48 16.96 9.87
N LYS A 220 -13.63 17.00 10.56
CA LYS A 220 -14.82 16.24 10.13
C LYS A 220 -15.33 16.76 8.78
N PRO A 221 -15.58 15.88 7.78
CA PRO A 221 -16.17 16.29 6.51
C PRO A 221 -17.48 17.06 6.71
N LYS A 222 -17.62 18.19 6.04
CA LYS A 222 -18.81 19.06 6.14
C LYS A 222 -19.84 18.82 5.03
N SER A 223 -19.45 18.10 3.97
CA SER A 223 -20.29 17.72 2.85
C SER A 223 -19.64 16.56 2.08
N SER A 224 -20.35 15.95 1.14
CA SER A 224 -19.78 14.94 0.24
C SER A 224 -18.61 15.44 -0.61
N LYS A 225 -18.46 16.76 -0.80
CA LYS A 225 -17.32 17.38 -1.48
C LYS A 225 -16.06 17.51 -0.61
N HIS A 226 -16.14 17.19 0.68
CA HIS A 226 -14.98 17.19 1.56
C HIS A 226 -14.57 15.73 1.82
N ILE A 227 -13.42 15.36 1.28
CA ILE A 227 -12.93 13.99 1.28
C ILE A 227 -11.65 13.91 2.10
N ASN A 228 -11.66 13.08 3.14
CA ASN A 228 -10.46 12.75 3.91
C ASN A 228 -9.98 11.36 3.50
N LEU A 229 -8.80 11.30 2.88
CA LEU A 229 -8.21 10.07 2.35
C LEU A 229 -7.03 9.64 3.20
N LEU A 230 -7.12 8.42 3.75
CA LEU A 230 -5.98 7.75 4.38
C LEU A 230 -5.38 6.74 3.39
N TYR A 231 -4.18 7.01 2.90
CA TYR A 231 -3.38 6.08 2.11
C TYR A 231 -2.50 5.25 3.05
N ILE A 232 -2.51 3.93 2.87
CA ILE A 232 -1.69 3.00 3.63
C ILE A 232 -0.86 2.18 2.65
N ASN A 233 0.43 2.46 2.61
CA ASN A 233 1.42 1.67 1.90
C ASN A 233 1.77 0.43 2.73
N TRP A 234 1.47 -0.78 2.26
CA TRP A 234 1.72 -2.05 2.98
C TRP A 234 2.83 -2.89 2.33
N THR A 235 3.83 -2.25 1.73
CA THR A 235 4.86 -2.89 0.88
C THR A 235 5.87 -3.75 1.63
N TYR A 236 6.32 -3.33 2.80
CA TYR A 236 7.41 -3.98 3.53
C TYR A 236 6.97 -5.20 4.36
N SER A 237 5.79 -5.75 4.10
CA SER A 237 5.28 -6.88 4.89
C SER A 237 6.04 -8.18 4.62
N ASP A 238 6.05 -9.07 5.59
CA ASP A 238 6.66 -10.42 5.52
C ASP A 238 6.11 -11.29 4.35
N ILE A 239 5.00 -10.87 3.73
CA ILE A 239 4.40 -11.53 2.57
C ILE A 239 4.69 -10.75 1.28
N LYS A 240 5.56 -11.34 0.46
CA LYS A 240 6.09 -10.76 -0.79
C LYS A 240 5.06 -10.33 -1.82
N PHE A 241 4.01 -11.12 -2.07
CA PHE A 241 3.21 -11.03 -3.30
C PHE A 241 1.76 -10.56 -3.14
N SER A 242 1.31 -10.29 -1.92
CA SER A 242 -0.08 -9.86 -1.68
C SER A 242 -0.26 -9.28 -0.28
N GLY A 243 0.77 -8.64 0.27
CA GLY A 243 0.75 -8.10 1.62
C GLY A 243 -0.46 -7.20 1.88
N PHE A 244 -0.88 -6.42 0.88
CA PHE A 244 -2.09 -5.57 0.97
C PHE A 244 -3.39 -6.34 1.22
N LYS A 245 -3.46 -7.66 0.96
CA LYS A 245 -4.66 -8.46 1.21
C LYS A 245 -4.95 -8.65 2.70
N GLU A 246 -3.94 -8.64 3.55
CA GLU A 246 -4.14 -8.68 5.00
C GLU A 246 -4.93 -7.46 5.48
N PRO A 247 -4.47 -6.21 5.29
CA PRO A 247 -5.26 -5.06 5.70
C PRO A 247 -6.58 -4.95 4.92
N TYR A 248 -6.66 -5.48 3.69
CA TYR A 248 -7.95 -5.55 2.98
C TYR A 248 -8.98 -6.37 3.74
N GLY A 249 -8.60 -7.60 4.10
CA GLY A 249 -9.40 -8.50 4.92
C GLY A 249 -9.84 -7.84 6.23
N LEU A 250 -8.88 -7.30 6.98
CA LEU A 250 -9.12 -6.73 8.31
C LEU A 250 -10.03 -5.49 8.27
N LEU A 251 -9.98 -4.71 7.19
CA LEU A 251 -10.78 -3.50 7.06
C LEU A 251 -12.20 -3.76 6.52
N TYR A 252 -12.39 -4.74 5.63
CA TYR A 252 -13.57 -4.75 4.75
C TYR A 252 -14.35 -6.07 4.66
N ASN A 253 -14.05 -7.06 5.50
CA ASN A 253 -14.89 -8.26 5.60
C ASN A 253 -16.23 -7.99 6.32
N ASN A 254 -17.28 -8.73 5.98
CA ASN A 254 -18.62 -8.54 6.56
C ASN A 254 -18.72 -9.10 7.99
N LEU A 255 -17.86 -10.05 8.37
CA LEU A 255 -17.86 -10.68 9.69
C LEU A 255 -17.49 -9.66 10.80
N ASN A 256 -16.36 -8.99 10.66
CA ASN A 256 -15.82 -8.06 11.66
C ASN A 256 -14.89 -6.98 11.08
N GLY A 257 -15.04 -6.64 9.79
CA GLY A 257 -14.23 -5.61 9.15
C GLY A 257 -14.36 -4.25 9.83
N ILE A 258 -13.22 -3.60 10.09
CA ILE A 258 -13.14 -2.33 10.84
C ILE A 258 -14.02 -1.22 10.24
N LEU A 259 -14.11 -1.14 8.91
CA LEU A 259 -14.90 -0.10 8.22
C LEU A 259 -16.36 -0.48 8.00
N LYS A 260 -16.80 -1.63 8.52
CA LYS A 260 -18.16 -2.16 8.36
C LYS A 260 -18.85 -2.44 9.70
N ASN A 261 -18.08 -2.62 10.76
CA ASN A 261 -18.60 -3.10 12.03
C ASN A 261 -18.10 -2.22 13.19
N LYS A 262 -18.92 -1.24 13.58
CA LYS A 262 -18.57 -0.19 14.56
C LYS A 262 -18.18 -0.77 15.92
N ASP A 263 -18.93 -1.75 16.42
CA ASP A 263 -18.66 -2.35 17.73
C ASP A 263 -17.29 -3.03 17.77
N PHE A 264 -16.88 -3.71 16.69
CA PHE A 264 -15.55 -4.28 16.60
C PHE A 264 -14.47 -3.20 16.54
N ALA A 265 -14.66 -2.16 15.74
CA ALA A 265 -13.71 -1.06 15.65
C ALA A 265 -13.49 -0.36 17.01
N LEU A 266 -14.58 -0.10 17.76
CA LEU A 266 -14.50 0.51 19.09
C LEU A 266 -13.84 -0.42 20.11
N ARG A 267 -14.14 -1.73 20.10
CA ARG A 267 -13.46 -2.72 20.97
C ARG A 267 -11.96 -2.81 20.72
N LEU A 268 -11.51 -2.57 19.49
CA LEU A 268 -10.08 -2.48 19.18
C LEU A 268 -9.41 -1.22 19.73
N GLY A 269 -10.19 -0.23 20.18
CA GLY A 269 -9.69 1.07 20.63
C GLY A 269 -9.52 2.08 19.50
N ILE A 270 -10.25 1.93 18.39
CA ILE A 270 -10.37 2.99 17.38
C ILE A 270 -11.31 4.05 17.93
N GLU A 271 -10.87 5.31 17.89
CA GLU A 271 -11.65 6.45 18.37
C GLU A 271 -12.86 6.65 17.44
N GLU A 272 -14.06 6.81 18.02
CA GLU A 272 -15.29 7.04 17.24
C GLU A 272 -15.16 8.24 16.30
N GLU A 273 -14.53 9.31 16.79
CA GLU A 273 -14.22 10.50 16.00
C GLU A 273 -13.36 10.18 14.76
N ALA A 274 -12.43 9.23 14.84
CA ALA A 274 -11.63 8.83 13.68
C ALA A 274 -12.49 8.13 12.62
N LEU A 275 -13.45 7.29 13.04
CA LEU A 275 -14.41 6.63 12.15
C LEU A 275 -15.37 7.62 11.50
N GLU A 276 -15.66 8.75 12.14
CA GLU A 276 -16.52 9.79 11.57
C GLU A 276 -15.77 10.78 10.65
N LYS A 277 -14.44 10.79 10.71
CA LYS A 277 -13.61 11.73 9.94
C LYS A 277 -13.07 11.15 8.65
N ILE A 278 -12.76 9.85 8.61
CA ILE A 278 -12.13 9.25 7.43
C ILE A 278 -13.21 8.90 6.40
N THR A 279 -13.12 9.47 5.20
CA THR A 279 -14.06 9.18 4.11
C THR A 279 -13.75 7.83 3.46
N ALA A 280 -12.46 7.57 3.18
CA ALA A 280 -12.01 6.31 2.61
C ALA A 280 -10.56 5.99 2.98
N ILE A 281 -10.24 4.70 2.99
CA ILE A 281 -8.87 4.19 3.14
C ILE A 281 -8.43 3.56 1.82
N ILE A 282 -7.28 3.98 1.28
CA ILE A 282 -6.63 3.33 0.15
C ILE A 282 -5.50 2.49 0.70
N ILE A 283 -5.58 1.17 0.54
CA ILE A 283 -4.47 0.27 0.86
C ILE A 283 -3.77 -0.13 -0.42
N TYR A 284 -2.44 -0.18 -0.42
CA TYR A 284 -1.68 -0.58 -1.59
C TYR A 284 -0.35 -1.21 -1.23
N GLN A 285 0.25 -1.90 -2.20
CA GLN A 285 1.61 -2.40 -2.13
C GLN A 285 2.36 -1.93 -3.39
N ASP A 286 3.47 -1.21 -3.17
CA ASP A 286 4.40 -0.77 -4.20
C ASP A 286 5.10 -1.96 -4.88
N SER A 287 5.57 -1.66 -6.09
CA SER A 287 6.42 -2.50 -6.91
C SER A 287 7.70 -1.77 -7.23
N PHE A 288 8.65 -2.47 -7.86
CA PHE A 288 9.79 -1.83 -8.50
C PHE A 288 9.30 -0.68 -9.39
N ASP A 289 8.38 -0.94 -10.32
CA ASP A 289 7.87 0.08 -11.27
C ASP A 289 7.37 1.34 -10.57
N SER A 290 6.50 1.21 -9.55
CA SER A 290 5.98 2.38 -8.83
C SER A 290 7.09 3.19 -8.14
N LEU A 291 8.13 2.51 -7.64
CA LEU A 291 9.27 3.17 -7.00
C LEU A 291 10.15 3.92 -8.02
N ILE A 292 10.48 3.32 -9.17
CA ILE A 292 11.44 3.93 -10.12
C ILE A 292 10.78 4.96 -11.03
N PHE A 293 9.51 4.75 -11.40
CA PHE A 293 8.78 5.71 -12.22
C PHE A 293 8.17 6.84 -11.38
N GLY A 294 7.95 6.62 -10.08
CA GLY A 294 7.38 7.61 -9.18
C GLY A 294 5.97 8.05 -9.59
N ASP A 295 5.22 7.18 -10.28
CA ASP A 295 3.81 7.38 -10.62
C ASP A 295 2.99 6.39 -9.79
N PHE A 296 2.10 6.92 -8.94
CA PHE A 296 1.27 6.08 -8.07
C PHE A 296 0.44 5.06 -8.87
N ARG A 297 0.08 5.36 -10.12
CA ARG A 297 -0.76 4.47 -10.95
C ARG A 297 -0.09 3.14 -11.26
N ASP A 298 1.23 3.02 -11.11
CA ASP A 298 1.91 1.74 -11.30
C ASP A 298 1.52 0.71 -10.23
N VAL A 299 0.93 1.12 -9.10
CA VAL A 299 0.32 0.17 -8.14
C VAL A 299 -0.94 -0.50 -8.71
N TRP A 300 -1.53 0.06 -9.78
CA TRP A 300 -2.63 -0.57 -10.49
C TRP A 300 -2.17 -1.77 -11.31
N ASN A 301 -0.89 -1.83 -11.67
CA ASN A 301 -0.32 -2.99 -12.34
C ASN A 301 -0.34 -4.19 -11.39
N GLY A 302 -1.08 -5.24 -11.78
CA GLY A 302 -1.31 -6.42 -10.94
C GLY A 302 -2.31 -6.19 -9.79
N TYR A 303 -3.14 -5.13 -9.85
CA TYR A 303 -4.24 -4.88 -8.90
C TYR A 303 -3.84 -4.95 -7.41
N LYS A 304 -2.66 -4.42 -7.07
CA LYS A 304 -2.07 -4.46 -5.71
C LYS A 304 -2.59 -3.34 -4.79
N PHE A 305 -3.86 -2.98 -4.92
CA PHE A 305 -4.46 -1.88 -4.16
C PHE A 305 -5.97 -2.09 -3.97
N ARG A 306 -6.57 -1.44 -2.98
CA ARG A 306 -8.03 -1.32 -2.82
C ARG A 306 -8.41 0.05 -2.26
N LEU A 307 -9.44 0.68 -2.86
CA LEU A 307 -10.13 1.84 -2.30
C LEU A 307 -11.28 1.36 -1.41
N LEU A 308 -11.26 1.66 -0.13
CA LEU A 308 -12.24 1.19 0.85
C LEU A 308 -13.03 2.38 1.41
N PRO A 309 -14.21 2.72 0.86
CA PRO A 309 -15.10 3.72 1.44
C PRO A 309 -15.50 3.30 2.86
N ASN A 310 -15.45 4.23 3.80
CA ASN A 310 -15.81 3.94 5.18
C ASN A 310 -17.33 3.74 5.31
N GLN A 311 -17.81 2.55 5.64
CA GLN A 311 -19.27 2.31 5.75
C GLN A 311 -19.86 2.78 7.09
N LEU A 312 -19.03 3.28 8.00
CA LEU A 312 -19.44 3.75 9.33
C LEU A 312 -19.61 5.26 9.43
N ILE A 313 -19.12 6.02 8.46
CA ILE A 313 -19.39 7.47 8.38
C ILE A 313 -20.82 7.71 7.88
N ASP A 314 -21.37 8.89 8.15
CA ASP A 314 -22.65 9.32 7.57
C ASP A 314 -22.65 9.14 6.05
N SER A 315 -23.58 8.31 5.54
CA SER A 315 -23.69 7.99 4.12
C SER A 315 -23.89 9.20 3.21
N THR A 316 -24.43 10.31 3.75
CA THR A 316 -24.60 11.57 2.99
C THR A 316 -23.27 12.27 2.71
N LEU A 317 -22.21 11.90 3.42
CA LEU A 317 -20.85 12.41 3.25
C LEU A 317 -20.01 11.56 2.28
N ILE A 318 -20.53 10.42 1.81
CA ILE A 318 -19.84 9.57 0.83
C ILE A 318 -20.53 9.68 -0.53
N ASP A 319 -19.81 10.25 -1.48
CA ASP A 319 -20.13 10.19 -2.90
C ASP A 319 -19.11 9.26 -3.59
N LYS A 320 -19.59 8.08 -4.02
CA LYS A 320 -18.74 7.06 -4.67
C LYS A 320 -18.27 7.49 -6.06
N GLU A 321 -19.08 8.23 -6.80
CA GLU A 321 -18.70 8.74 -8.12
C GLU A 321 -17.63 9.80 -7.98
N LEU A 322 -17.77 10.68 -6.98
CA LEU A 322 -16.74 11.67 -6.67
C LEU A 322 -15.45 11.02 -6.18
N LEU A 323 -15.52 10.00 -5.30
CA LEU A 323 -14.35 9.23 -4.89
C LEU A 323 -13.61 8.62 -6.10
N PHE A 324 -14.37 8.03 -7.05
CA PHE A 324 -13.79 7.52 -8.29
C PHE A 324 -13.18 8.65 -9.13
N LYS A 325 -13.85 9.79 -9.29
CA LYS A 325 -13.33 10.95 -10.02
C LYS A 325 -11.99 11.44 -9.45
N ILE A 326 -11.87 11.51 -8.13
CA ILE A 326 -10.67 12.03 -7.45
C ILE A 326 -9.51 11.04 -7.46
N THR A 327 -9.81 9.75 -7.26
CA THR A 327 -8.79 8.70 -7.06
C THR A 327 -8.51 7.85 -8.29
N GLY A 328 -9.40 7.83 -9.28
CA GLY A 328 -9.38 6.88 -10.40
C GLY A 328 -9.63 5.42 -9.99
N MET A 329 -10.08 5.17 -8.76
CA MET A 329 -10.21 3.82 -8.19
C MET A 329 -11.66 3.48 -7.87
N ASN A 330 -12.07 2.25 -8.18
CA ASN A 330 -13.39 1.74 -7.81
C ASN A 330 -13.34 1.05 -6.44
N PRO A 331 -14.41 1.18 -5.64
CA PRO A 331 -14.55 0.39 -4.43
C PRO A 331 -14.73 -1.11 -4.76
N PRO A 332 -14.47 -2.01 -3.79
CA PRO A 332 -14.75 -3.43 -3.93
C PRO A 332 -16.19 -3.69 -4.40
N VAL A 333 -16.31 -4.58 -5.37
CA VAL A 333 -17.59 -5.12 -5.86
C VAL A 333 -17.81 -6.53 -5.30
N LYS A 334 -19.04 -7.03 -5.40
CA LYS A 334 -19.36 -8.41 -5.02
C LYS A 334 -18.52 -9.38 -5.86
N GLY A 335 -17.83 -10.31 -5.20
CA GLY A 335 -16.89 -11.23 -5.84
C GLY A 335 -15.46 -10.71 -5.98
N ASP A 336 -15.13 -9.54 -5.42
CA ASP A 336 -13.74 -9.12 -5.26
C ASP A 336 -12.99 -10.12 -4.34
N HIS A 337 -11.73 -10.43 -4.67
CA HIS A 337 -10.94 -11.53 -4.09
C HIS A 337 -10.47 -11.26 -2.64
N LEU A 338 -11.42 -11.08 -1.73
CA LEU A 338 -11.22 -10.95 -0.30
C LEU A 338 -10.96 -12.33 0.31
N ALA A 339 -9.69 -12.67 0.52
CA ALA A 339 -9.31 -13.91 1.18
C ALA A 339 -9.41 -13.75 2.71
N PRO A 340 -9.88 -14.77 3.46
CA PRO A 340 -9.93 -14.72 4.91
C PRO A 340 -8.57 -14.94 5.58
N TYR A 341 -7.56 -15.35 4.83
CA TYR A 341 -6.18 -15.51 5.31
C TYR A 341 -5.21 -15.45 4.13
N LEU A 342 -3.94 -15.25 4.44
CA LEU A 342 -2.81 -15.40 3.54
C LEU A 342 -2.08 -16.68 3.94
N LEU A 343 -1.79 -17.53 2.95
CA LEU A 343 -1.07 -18.78 3.14
C LEU A 343 0.11 -18.83 2.17
N SER A 344 1.30 -19.06 2.70
CA SER A 344 2.51 -19.40 1.94
C SER A 344 2.89 -20.82 2.35
N TYR A 345 3.03 -21.74 1.41
CA TYR A 345 3.35 -23.14 1.71
C TYR A 345 4.26 -23.71 0.62
N SER A 346 5.32 -24.40 1.03
CA SER A 346 6.34 -24.97 0.14
C SER A 346 6.20 -26.48 -0.09
N GLY A 347 5.18 -27.12 0.51
CA GLY A 347 4.90 -28.54 0.32
C GLY A 347 4.07 -28.83 -0.93
N SER A 348 3.47 -30.03 -0.99
CA SER A 348 2.63 -30.43 -2.13
C SER A 348 1.34 -29.60 -2.23
N LYS A 349 0.79 -29.49 -3.46
CA LYS A 349 -0.49 -28.81 -3.70
C LYS A 349 -1.62 -29.48 -2.92
N GLU A 350 -1.62 -30.79 -2.85
CA GLU A 350 -2.62 -31.60 -2.16
C GLU A 350 -2.64 -31.29 -0.67
N ASN A 351 -1.46 -31.17 -0.05
CA ASN A 351 -1.35 -30.77 1.35
C ASN A 351 -1.78 -29.31 1.56
N CYS A 352 -1.46 -28.42 0.61
CA CYS A 352 -1.92 -27.03 0.66
C CYS A 352 -3.44 -26.94 0.66
N PHE A 353 -4.12 -27.69 -0.22
CA PHE A 353 -5.57 -27.76 -0.26
C PHE A 353 -6.16 -28.35 1.01
N LEU A 354 -5.58 -29.44 1.54
CA LEU A 354 -6.00 -30.03 2.80
C LEU A 354 -5.95 -29.02 3.95
N ILE A 355 -4.83 -28.30 4.09
CA ILE A 355 -4.65 -27.26 5.11
C ILE A 355 -5.70 -26.16 4.93
N ALA A 356 -5.88 -25.68 3.70
CA ALA A 356 -6.86 -24.65 3.37
C ALA A 356 -8.29 -25.09 3.72
N ASP A 357 -8.69 -26.30 3.36
CA ASP A 357 -10.03 -26.83 3.65
C ASP A 357 -10.28 -26.95 5.15
N MET A 358 -9.27 -27.35 5.94
CA MET A 358 -9.36 -27.37 7.40
C MET A 358 -9.62 -25.97 7.96
N ILE A 359 -8.88 -24.96 7.49
CA ILE A 359 -9.05 -23.57 7.94
C ILE A 359 -10.41 -23.01 7.50
N ASN A 360 -10.77 -23.20 6.23
CA ASN A 360 -12.04 -22.75 5.66
C ASN A 360 -13.22 -23.30 6.48
N SER A 361 -13.16 -24.57 6.84
CA SER A 361 -14.21 -25.24 7.64
C SER A 361 -14.40 -24.54 9.00
N LYS A 362 -13.32 -24.13 9.67
CA LYS A 362 -13.38 -23.43 10.95
C LYS A 362 -14.00 -22.05 10.84
N ILE A 363 -13.65 -21.31 9.80
CA ILE A 363 -14.20 -19.98 9.54
C ILE A 363 -15.70 -20.08 9.24
N GLN A 364 -16.09 -21.02 8.38
CA GLN A 364 -17.49 -21.26 8.02
C GLN A 364 -18.31 -21.75 9.22
N GLU A 365 -17.74 -22.60 10.07
CA GLU A 365 -18.37 -23.02 11.32
C GLU A 365 -18.67 -21.81 12.21
N LYS A 366 -17.73 -20.88 12.39
CA LYS A 366 -18.02 -19.64 13.13
C LYS A 366 -19.09 -18.78 12.47
N ILE A 367 -19.01 -18.57 11.17
CA ILE A 367 -20.01 -17.75 10.45
C ILE A 367 -21.41 -18.34 10.65
N SER A 368 -21.56 -19.67 10.53
CA SER A 368 -22.84 -20.34 10.75
C SER A 368 -23.35 -20.23 12.19
N LYS A 369 -22.45 -20.26 13.19
CA LYS A 369 -22.82 -20.12 14.62
C LYS A 369 -23.31 -18.72 14.99
N LEU A 370 -22.91 -17.68 14.25
CA LEU A 370 -23.31 -16.31 14.57
C LEU A 370 -24.81 -16.07 14.38
N ASN A 371 -25.49 -16.89 13.57
CA ASN A 371 -26.94 -16.86 13.35
C ASN A 371 -27.47 -15.43 13.10
N ILE A 372 -26.74 -14.66 12.29
CA ILE A 372 -27.09 -13.28 11.95
C ILE A 372 -28.01 -13.32 10.73
N ASP A 373 -29.28 -12.96 10.94
CA ASP A 373 -30.26 -12.85 9.85
C ASP A 373 -29.77 -11.89 8.77
N GLY A 374 -29.77 -12.34 7.52
CA GLY A 374 -29.32 -11.55 6.37
C GLY A 374 -27.80 -11.35 6.27
N PHE A 375 -26.99 -12.07 7.06
CA PHE A 375 -25.54 -12.04 6.90
C PHE A 375 -25.11 -12.58 5.53
N GLU A 376 -24.34 -11.77 4.82
CA GLU A 376 -23.71 -12.17 3.56
C GLU A 376 -22.22 -12.38 3.81
N ASP A 377 -21.76 -13.62 3.70
CA ASP A 377 -20.33 -13.92 3.67
C ASP A 377 -19.74 -13.38 2.36
N ASN A 378 -18.71 -12.53 2.48
CA ASN A 378 -18.02 -11.93 1.34
C ASN A 378 -16.57 -12.43 1.20
N PHE A 379 -16.17 -13.48 1.91
CA PHE A 379 -14.89 -14.12 1.70
C PHE A 379 -14.90 -15.01 0.45
N ILE A 380 -13.73 -15.10 -0.18
CA ILE A 380 -13.44 -16.12 -1.20
C ILE A 380 -12.49 -17.14 -0.57
N TYR A 381 -12.98 -18.37 -0.43
CA TYR A 381 -12.25 -19.47 0.16
C TYR A 381 -11.36 -20.14 -0.88
N PHE A 382 -10.07 -20.26 -0.55
CA PHE A 382 -9.14 -21.00 -1.38
C PHE A 382 -9.33 -22.49 -1.18
N ASN A 383 -9.62 -23.19 -2.27
CA ASN A 383 -9.70 -24.65 -2.31
C ASN A 383 -9.28 -25.13 -3.71
N LYS A 384 -9.33 -26.45 -3.92
CA LYS A 384 -8.96 -27.06 -5.20
C LYS A 384 -9.79 -26.53 -6.36
N ASP A 385 -11.11 -26.46 -6.22
CA ASP A 385 -12.03 -26.04 -7.28
C ASP A 385 -11.79 -24.58 -7.69
N PHE A 386 -11.58 -23.70 -6.70
CA PHE A 386 -11.23 -22.31 -6.94
C PHE A 386 -9.90 -22.19 -7.68
N TRP A 387 -8.89 -22.97 -7.28
CA TRP A 387 -7.58 -22.97 -7.95
C TRP A 387 -7.69 -23.46 -9.39
N GLU A 388 -8.39 -24.57 -9.64
CA GLU A 388 -8.56 -25.14 -10.99
C GLU A 388 -9.34 -24.19 -11.91
N LYS A 389 -10.41 -23.57 -11.40
CA LYS A 389 -11.18 -22.56 -12.14
C LYS A 389 -10.29 -21.37 -12.53
N THR A 390 -9.59 -20.80 -11.56
CA THR A 390 -8.71 -19.63 -11.79
C THR A 390 -7.57 -19.97 -12.75
N TYR A 391 -6.95 -21.14 -12.60
CA TYR A 391 -5.90 -21.60 -13.50
C TYR A 391 -6.40 -21.76 -14.94
N ASN A 392 -7.58 -22.34 -15.13
CA ASN A 392 -8.18 -22.52 -16.45
C ASN A 392 -8.52 -21.18 -17.10
N GLU A 393 -9.07 -20.22 -16.34
CA GLU A 393 -9.34 -18.85 -16.80
C GLU A 393 -8.04 -18.14 -17.24
N GLN A 394 -6.98 -18.26 -16.44
CA GLN A 394 -5.66 -17.69 -16.78
C GLN A 394 -5.06 -18.36 -18.02
N MET A 395 -5.18 -19.67 -18.16
CA MET A 395 -4.68 -20.40 -19.33
C MET A 395 -5.47 -20.07 -20.59
N LEU A 396 -6.78 -19.85 -20.49
CA LEU A 396 -7.61 -19.35 -21.59
C LEU A 396 -7.13 -17.97 -22.04
N TYR A 397 -6.91 -17.05 -21.11
CA TYR A 397 -6.37 -15.72 -21.39
C TYR A 397 -4.97 -15.81 -22.03
N PHE A 398 -4.07 -16.59 -21.44
CA PHE A 398 -2.72 -16.80 -21.98
C PHE A 398 -2.78 -17.37 -23.40
N ASN A 399 -3.63 -18.35 -23.66
CA ASN A 399 -3.78 -18.95 -24.99
C ASN A 399 -4.36 -18.00 -26.02
N GLN A 400 -5.22 -17.05 -25.62
CA GLN A 400 -5.77 -16.01 -26.50
C GLN A 400 -4.73 -14.97 -26.92
N PHE A 401 -3.76 -14.68 -26.05
CA PHE A 401 -2.75 -13.63 -26.27
C PHE A 401 -1.33 -14.17 -26.45
N LYS A 402 -1.14 -15.48 -26.55
CA LYS A 402 0.17 -16.14 -26.62
C LYS A 402 1.05 -15.60 -27.75
N ASP A 403 0.44 -15.20 -28.87
CA ASP A 403 1.14 -14.67 -30.05
C ASP A 403 1.51 -13.18 -29.89
N CYS A 404 1.04 -12.53 -28.81
CA CYS A 404 1.37 -11.15 -28.43
C CYS A 404 2.46 -11.09 -27.35
N PHE A 405 2.84 -12.23 -26.74
CA PHE A 405 3.88 -12.28 -25.71
C PHE A 405 5.23 -12.69 -26.30
N ILE A 406 6.27 -11.89 -26.06
CA ILE A 406 7.65 -12.27 -26.38
C ILE A 406 8.04 -13.43 -25.45
N PRO A 407 8.61 -14.54 -25.95
CA PRO A 407 9.00 -15.67 -25.10
C PRO A 407 10.04 -15.22 -24.06
N GLN A 408 9.74 -15.38 -22.78
CA GLN A 408 10.73 -15.35 -21.70
C GLN A 408 10.89 -16.79 -21.17
N ASP A 409 12.15 -17.21 -20.98
CA ASP A 409 12.52 -18.53 -20.49
C ASP A 409 11.87 -18.84 -19.14
N LYS A 410 10.96 -19.83 -19.13
CA LYS A 410 10.18 -20.25 -17.96
C LYS A 410 10.91 -21.37 -17.21
N ASN A 411 11.51 -21.06 -16.07
CA ASN A 411 11.77 -22.03 -15.00
C ASN A 411 10.63 -21.94 -13.96
N LEU A 412 9.51 -22.63 -14.22
CA LEU A 412 8.29 -22.64 -13.40
C LEU A 412 8.22 -23.87 -12.46
N ASN A 413 9.30 -24.18 -11.74
CA ASN A 413 9.35 -25.38 -10.89
C ASN A 413 9.05 -25.15 -9.40
N ASN A 414 8.74 -23.93 -8.96
CA ASN A 414 8.31 -23.67 -7.58
C ASN A 414 6.81 -23.41 -7.54
N VAL A 415 6.05 -24.41 -7.08
CA VAL A 415 4.66 -24.20 -6.65
C VAL A 415 4.72 -23.41 -5.35
N THR A 416 4.63 -22.09 -5.47
CA THR A 416 4.20 -21.29 -4.33
C THR A 416 2.72 -21.05 -4.52
N ALA A 417 1.89 -21.54 -3.59
CA ALA A 417 0.48 -21.20 -3.55
C ALA A 417 0.32 -19.74 -3.10
N PHE A 418 0.78 -18.79 -3.91
CA PHE A 418 0.35 -17.42 -3.77
C PHE A 418 -1.03 -17.33 -4.40
N ILE A 419 -2.04 -17.01 -3.59
CA ILE A 419 -3.24 -16.37 -4.13
C ILE A 419 -2.80 -14.95 -4.54
N SER A 420 -2.05 -14.87 -5.63
CA SER A 420 -1.87 -13.67 -6.45
C SER A 420 -2.60 -14.00 -7.74
N ILE A 421 -3.88 -13.62 -7.78
CA ILE A 421 -4.54 -13.30 -9.04
C ILE A 421 -3.95 -11.97 -9.47
#